data_AF-A0A7C0UBF1-F1
#
_entry.id   AF-A0A7C0UBF1-F1
#
_cell.length_a   1.000
_cell.length_b   1.000
_cell.length_c   1.000
_cell.angle_alpha   90.00
_cell.angle_beta   90.00
_cell.angle_gamma   90.00
#
_symmetry.space_group_name_H-M   'P 1'
#
loop_
_entity.id
_entity.type
_entity.pdbx_description
1 polymer ?
#
loop_
_entity_poly.entity_id
_entity_poly.type
_entity_poly.pdbx_seq_one_letter_code
_entity_poly.pdbx_strand_id
1 'polypeptide(L)'
;MLEDSMRTTITLDEKLVSELVRLSGAKTKTAAVTAAVREQIRRAKLKKLSDLLGSIDFDAEQVEKANSLDIRRARWLDQSGDENAKGG
;
A
#
# COMPACT_ATOMS: atom_id res chain seq x y z
N MET A 1 -7.50 0.72 18.72
CA MET A 1 -7.68 2.15 19.00
C MET A 1 -6.27 2.75 19.03
N LEU A 2 -5.80 3.32 17.92
CA LEU A 2 -4.46 3.92 17.83
C LEU A 2 -4.63 5.43 17.78
N GLU A 3 -4.62 6.05 18.95
CA GLU A 3 -4.41 7.49 19.06
C GLU A 3 -2.92 7.74 19.02
N ASP A 4 -2.39 8.08 17.83
CA ASP A 4 -0.99 8.45 17.67
C ASP A 4 -0.92 9.77 16.88
N SER A 5 -1.48 10.82 17.47
CA SER A 5 -1.34 12.18 16.97
C SER A 5 -0.46 12.99 17.91
N MET A 6 0.86 12.90 17.71
CA MET A 6 1.82 13.74 18.41
C MET A 6 1.90 15.14 17.77
N ARG A 7 1.67 16.19 18.56
CA ARG A 7 1.97 17.56 18.11
C ARG A 7 3.47 17.81 18.21
N THR A 8 4.07 18.20 17.10
CA THR A 8 5.51 18.48 17.01
C THR A 8 5.72 19.87 16.45
N THR A 9 6.67 20.63 17.01
CA THR A 9 7.11 21.91 16.46
C THR A 9 8.40 21.69 15.68
N ILE A 10 8.37 21.94 14.39
CA ILE A 10 9.54 21.86 13.48
C ILE A 10 9.61 23.13 12.64
N THR A 11 10.82 23.53 12.28
CA THR A 11 11.04 24.70 11.41
C THR A 11 11.07 24.25 9.96
N LEU A 12 10.25 24.89 9.12
CA LEU A 12 10.12 24.60 7.68
C LEU A 12 10.18 25.92 6.91
N ASP A 13 10.66 25.88 5.66
CA ASP A 13 10.61 27.05 4.78
C ASP A 13 9.15 27.39 4.45
N GLU A 14 8.73 28.59 4.83
CA GLU A 14 7.38 29.09 4.64
C GLU A 14 6.95 29.15 3.17
N LYS A 15 7.90 29.43 2.26
CA LYS A 15 7.61 29.48 0.82
C LYS A 15 7.27 28.08 0.29
N LEU A 16 8.04 27.07 0.71
CA LEU A 16 7.79 25.68 0.31
C LEU A 16 6.48 25.15 0.88
N VAL A 17 6.17 25.44 2.15
CA VAL A 17 4.91 25.00 2.77
C VAL A 17 3.72 25.70 2.11
N SER A 18 3.83 26.99 1.81
CA SER A 18 2.78 27.74 1.12
C SER A 18 2.54 27.22 -0.30
N GLU A 19 3.61 26.91 -1.03
CA GLU A 19 3.52 26.29 -2.35
C GLU A 19 2.90 24.90 -2.27
N LEU A 20 3.32 24.08 -1.30
CA LEU A 20 2.76 22.74 -1.07
C LEU A 20 1.25 22.81 -0.81
N VAL A 21 0.79 23.74 0.03
CA VAL A 21 -0.65 23.97 0.29
C VAL A 21 -1.39 24.31 -1.01
N ARG A 22 -0.83 25.21 -1.82
CA ARG A 22 -1.42 25.62 -3.11
C ARG A 22 -1.51 24.46 -4.10
N LEU A 23 -0.44 23.67 -4.23
CA LEU A 23 -0.38 22.54 -5.16
C LEU A 23 -1.20 21.33 -4.68
N SER A 24 -1.28 21.09 -3.38
CA SER A 24 -2.03 19.97 -2.82
C SER A 24 -3.52 20.26 -2.64
N GLY A 25 -3.95 21.53 -2.76
CA GLY A 25 -5.32 21.96 -2.47
C GLY A 25 -5.74 21.78 -1.00
N ALA A 26 -4.77 21.66 -0.09
CA ALA A 26 -5.05 21.39 1.32
C ALA A 26 -5.56 22.66 2.02
N LYS A 27 -6.49 22.50 2.96
CA LYS A 27 -7.03 23.64 3.73
C LYS A 27 -6.07 24.18 4.80
N THR A 28 -5.11 23.37 5.24
CA THR A 28 -4.18 23.73 6.32
C THR A 28 -2.77 23.25 6.02
N LYS A 29 -1.76 23.95 6.58
CA LYS A 29 -0.35 23.55 6.49
C LYS A 29 -0.13 22.14 7.03
N THR A 30 -0.74 21.80 8.16
CA THR A 30 -0.65 20.46 8.76
C THR A 30 -1.19 19.38 7.84
N ALA A 31 -2.33 19.62 7.18
CA ALA A 31 -2.91 18.67 6.23
C ALA A 31 -2.00 18.47 5.02
N ALA A 32 -1.45 19.57 4.47
CA ALA A 32 -0.51 19.54 3.36
C ALA A 32 0.76 18.74 3.69
N VAL A 33 1.38 19.03 4.84
CA VAL A 33 2.58 18.34 5.32
C VAL A 33 2.30 16.86 5.60
N THR A 34 1.17 16.55 6.25
CA THR A 34 0.79 15.14 6.52
C THR A 34 0.61 14.35 5.22
N ALA A 35 -0.03 14.94 4.22
CA ALA A 35 -0.19 14.32 2.90
C ALA A 35 1.16 14.09 2.22
N ALA A 36 2.05 15.09 2.23
CA ALA A 36 3.39 14.99 1.66
C ALA A 36 4.24 13.88 2.31
N VAL A 37 4.20 13.78 3.65
CA VAL A 37 4.91 12.72 4.38
C VAL A 37 4.37 11.33 4.00
N ARG A 38 3.05 11.15 3.95
CA ARG A 38 2.44 9.88 3.52
C ARG A 38 2.85 9.50 2.11
N GLU A 39 2.84 10.46 1.21
CA GLU A 39 3.21 10.26 -0.18
C GLU A 39 4.70 9.91 -0.33
N GLN A 40 5.57 10.56 0.43
CA GLN A 40 7.01 10.25 0.44
C GLN A 40 7.28 8.82 0.95
N ILE A 41 6.59 8.40 2.01
CA ILE A 41 6.68 7.03 2.52
C ILE A 41 6.19 6.04 1.46
N ARG A 42 5.07 6.33 0.81
CA ARG A 42 4.52 5.48 -0.27
C ARG A 42 5.51 5.34 -1.42
N ARG A 43 6.11 6.45 -1.88
CA ARG A 43 7.13 6.46 -2.94
C ARG A 43 8.37 5.67 -2.54
N ALA A 44 8.84 5.81 -1.31
CA ALA A 44 9.99 5.05 -0.81
C ALA A 44 9.71 3.54 -0.78
N LYS A 45 8.52 3.13 -0.34
CA LYS A 45 8.09 1.72 -0.36
C LYS A 45 8.01 1.15 -1.77
N LEU A 46 7.43 1.92 -2.71
CA LEU A 46 7.35 1.52 -4.11
C LEU A 46 8.73 1.41 -4.74
N LYS A 47 9.62 2.38 -4.50
CA LYS A 47 11.01 2.30 -4.98
C LYS A 47 11.70 1.03 -4.49
N LYS A 48 11.57 0.70 -3.20
CA LYS A 48 12.12 -0.54 -2.64
C LYS A 48 11.54 -1.80 -3.30
N LEU A 49 10.25 -1.79 -3.62
CA LEU A 49 9.61 -2.88 -4.36
C LEU A 49 10.13 -2.96 -5.80
N SER A 50 10.31 -1.83 -6.49
CA SER A 50 10.88 -1.77 -7.84
C SER A 50 12.33 -2.25 -7.88
N ASP A 51 13.15 -1.85 -6.90
CA ASP A 51 14.55 -2.29 -6.79
C ASP A 51 14.62 -3.81 -6.53
N LEU A 52 13.69 -4.34 -5.74
CA LEU A 52 13.55 -5.78 -5.50
C LEU A 52 13.07 -6.51 -6.76
N LEU A 53 12.10 -5.95 -7.50
CA LEU A 53 11.63 -6.50 -8.77
C LEU A 53 12.73 -6.56 -9.84
N GLY A 54 13.65 -5.58 -9.84
CA GLY A 54 14.80 -5.56 -10.74
C GLY A 54 15.98 -6.42 -10.30
N SER A 55 16.00 -6.90 -9.05
CA SER A 55 17.06 -7.76 -8.49
C SER A 55 16.64 -9.22 -8.31
N ILE A 56 15.34 -9.52 -8.39
CA ILE A 56 14.81 -10.89 -8.38
C ILE A 56 14.80 -11.38 -9.82
N ASP A 57 15.57 -12.42 -10.10
CA ASP A 57 15.45 -13.19 -11.34
C ASP A 57 14.12 -13.97 -11.26
N PHE A 58 13.06 -13.40 -11.84
CA PHE A 58 11.75 -14.03 -11.86
C PHE A 58 11.76 -15.16 -12.88
N ASP A 59 11.95 -16.39 -12.39
CA ASP A 59 11.69 -17.58 -13.18
C ASP A 59 10.18 -17.68 -13.47
N ALA A 60 9.80 -17.27 -14.69
CA ALA A 60 8.40 -17.21 -15.11
C ALA A 60 7.70 -18.57 -14.99
N GLU A 61 8.43 -19.69 -15.13
CA GLU A 61 7.85 -21.03 -15.01
C GLU A 61 7.44 -21.35 -13.56
N GLN A 62 8.22 -20.90 -12.58
CA GLN A 62 7.92 -21.08 -11.15
C GLN A 62 6.67 -20.28 -10.74
N VAL A 63 6.54 -19.04 -11.24
CA VAL A 63 5.40 -18.17 -10.96
C VAL A 63 4.10 -18.71 -11.57
N GLU A 64 4.17 -19.24 -12.81
CA GLU A 64 3.01 -19.84 -13.47
C GLU A 64 2.53 -21.10 -12.74
N LYS A 65 3.46 -21.97 -12.31
CA LYS A 65 3.14 -23.13 -11.47
C LYS A 65 2.45 -22.73 -10.18
N ALA A 66 2.96 -21.72 -9.46
CA ALA A 66 2.37 -21.23 -8.21
C ALA A 66 0.93 -20.72 -8.42
N ASN A 67 0.70 -19.87 -9.44
CA ASN A 67 -0.63 -19.37 -9.78
C ASN A 67 -1.62 -20.50 -10.12
N SER A 68 -1.18 -21.53 -10.84
CA SER A 68 -2.04 -22.66 -11.20
C SER A 68 -2.51 -23.47 -9.99
N LEU A 69 -1.69 -23.54 -8.94
CA LEU A 69 -2.02 -24.23 -7.69
C LEU A 69 -3.01 -23.42 -6.86
N ASP A 70 -2.87 -22.09 -6.82
CA ASP A 70 -3.78 -21.21 -6.10
C ASP A 70 -5.18 -21.20 -6.73
N ILE A 71 -5.27 -21.20 -8.07
CA ILE A 71 -6.57 -21.29 -8.78
C ILE A 71 -7.24 -22.65 -8.54
N ARG A 72 -6.47 -23.74 -8.42
CA ARG A 72 -7.03 -25.06 -8.07
C ARG A 72 -7.53 -25.10 -6.62
N ARG A 73 -6.82 -24.43 -5.71
CA ARG A 73 -7.17 -24.35 -4.29
C ARG A 73 -8.43 -23.51 -4.06
N ALA A 74 -8.56 -22.39 -4.78
CA ALA A 74 -9.77 -21.57 -4.76
C ALA A 74 -11.00 -22.35 -5.25
N ARG A 75 -10.87 -23.09 -6.37
CA ARG A 75 -11.95 -23.93 -6.90
C ARG A 75 -12.37 -25.07 -5.96
N TRP A 76 -11.43 -25.64 -5.21
CA TRP A 76 -11.74 -26.69 -4.23
C TRP A 76 -12.55 -26.15 -3.05
N LEU A 77 -12.22 -24.95 -2.56
CA LEU A 77 -12.94 -24.31 -1.45
C LEU A 77 -14.38 -23.92 -1.82
N ASP A 78 -14.61 -23.48 -3.06
CA ASP A 78 -15.97 -23.19 -3.54
C ASP A 78 -16.82 -24.46 -3.66
N GLN A 79 -16.22 -25.59 -4.01
CA GLN A 79 -16.94 -26.87 -4.16
C GLN A 79 -17.20 -27.57 -2.82
N SER A 80 -16.31 -27.42 -1.83
CA SER A 80 -16.49 -27.96 -0.47
C SER A 80 -17.43 -27.12 0.42
N GLY A 81 -17.76 -25.89 0.02
CA GLY A 81 -18.71 -25.03 0.73
C GLY A 81 -20.19 -25.42 0.52
N ASP A 82 -20.50 -26.15 -0.56
CA ASP A 82 -21.87 -26.50 -0.94
C ASP A 82 -22.36 -27.81 -0.27
N GLU A 83 -21.45 -28.72 0.09
CA GLU A 83 -21.80 -30.02 0.71
C GLU A 83 -22.22 -29.90 2.19
N ASN A 84 -21.85 -28.83 2.89
CA ASN A 84 -22.25 -28.59 4.29
C ASN A 84 -23.60 -27.85 4.44
N ALA A 85 -24.22 -27.39 3.35
CA ALA A 85 -25.48 -26.64 3.41
C ALA A 85 -26.75 -27.51 3.26
N LYS A 86 -26.61 -28.82 3.03
CA LYS A 86 -27.75 -29.74 2.82
C LYS A 86 -27.95 -30.79 3.92
N GLY A 87 -27.30 -30.63 5.07
CA GLY A 87 -27.48 -31.48 6.25
C GLY A 87 -27.80 -30.66 7.50
N GLY A 88 -29.03 -30.14 7.57
CA GLY A 88 -29.60 -29.47 8.75
C GLY A 88 -31.06 -29.85 8.90
#